data_AF-A0A5A7N7W0-F1
#
_entry.id   AF-A0A5A7N7W0-F1
#
_cell.length_a   1.000
_cell.length_b   1.000
_cell.length_c   1.000
_cell.angle_alpha   90.00
_cell.angle_beta   90.00
_cell.angle_gamma   90.00
#
_symmetry.space_group_name_H-M   'P 1'
#
loop_
_entity.id
_entity.type
_entity.pdbx_description
1 polymer ?
#
loop_
_entity_poly.entity_id
_entity_poly.type
_entity_poly.pdbx_seq_one_letter_code
_entity_poly.pdbx_strand_id
1 'polypeptide(L)'
;MLDLILLRHGQSQWNLENRFTGWVDVDLSEKGEEEAARAGQLIRAHDLTPDLCFTSLLKRAIKTLNIALEELDRLWLPVEKSWRSMNAIMVGCKG
;
A
#
# COMPACT_ATOMS: atom_id res chain seq x y z
N MET A 1 12.85 9.75 -15.79
CA MET A 1 13.52 9.55 -14.47
C MET A 1 12.73 8.47 -13.74
N LEU A 2 13.37 7.62 -12.94
CA LEU A 2 12.70 6.53 -12.23
C LEU A 2 12.38 6.98 -10.81
N ASP A 3 11.09 6.91 -10.43
CA ASP A 3 10.61 7.27 -9.10
C ASP A 3 10.18 6.01 -8.35
N LEU A 4 10.75 5.80 -7.16
CA LEU A 4 10.40 4.67 -6.29
C LEU A 4 9.56 5.18 -5.11
N ILE A 5 8.34 4.64 -4.97
CA ILE A 5 7.40 4.99 -3.92
C ILE A 5 7.31 3.82 -2.92
N LEU A 6 7.82 4.03 -1.71
CA LEU A 6 7.74 3.02 -0.64
C LEU A 6 6.55 3.33 0.27
N LEU A 7 5.60 2.39 0.37
CA LEU A 7 4.40 2.56 1.19
C LEU A 7 4.30 1.48 2.28
N ARG A 8 4.44 1.87 3.54
CA ARG A 8 4.11 0.97 4.64
C ARG A 8 2.60 0.78 4.72
N HIS A 9 2.14 -0.43 5.08
CA HIS A 9 0.73 -0.67 5.34
C HIS A 9 0.19 0.31 6.40
N GLY A 10 -1.06 0.72 6.26
CA GLY A 10 -1.76 1.53 7.26
C GLY A 10 -1.89 0.80 8.60
N GLN A 11 -2.30 1.50 9.65
CA GLN A 11 -2.48 0.92 10.97
C GLN A 11 -3.31 -0.38 10.91
N SER A 12 -2.80 -1.46 11.52
CA SER A 12 -3.56 -2.72 11.66
C SER A 12 -4.30 -2.78 12.99
N GLN A 13 -5.30 -3.66 13.09
CA GLN A 13 -6.02 -3.93 14.34
C GLN A 13 -5.06 -4.27 15.50
N TRP A 14 -4.00 -5.04 15.24
CA TRP A 14 -3.02 -5.39 16.27
C TRP A 14 -2.04 -4.26 16.60
N ASN A 15 -1.82 -3.30 15.70
CA ASN A 15 -1.10 -2.08 16.06
C ASN A 15 -1.91 -1.24 17.07
N LEU A 16 -3.24 -1.22 16.94
CA LEU A 16 -4.12 -0.59 17.91
C LEU A 16 -4.07 -1.30 19.27
N GLU A 17 -4.03 -2.64 19.27
CA GLU A 17 -3.96 -3.47 20.48
C GLU A 17 -2.54 -3.58 21.08
N ASN A 18 -1.52 -2.91 20.52
CA ASN A 18 -0.10 -3.07 20.90
C ASN A 18 0.40 -4.53 20.91
N ARG A 19 -0.10 -5.35 19.98
CA ARG A 19 0.26 -6.77 19.86
C ARG A 19 1.29 -6.98 18.77
N PHE A 20 2.27 -7.85 19.04
CA PHE A 20 3.26 -8.24 18.05
C PHE A 20 2.61 -9.05 16.93
N THR A 21 2.63 -8.52 15.71
CA THR A 21 1.84 -9.05 14.57
C THR A 21 2.57 -10.11 13.75
N GLY A 22 3.88 -9.96 13.53
CA GLY A 22 4.65 -10.90 12.71
C GLY A 22 3.97 -11.26 11.37
N TRP A 23 3.80 -12.56 11.13
CA TRP A 23 3.15 -13.15 9.95
C TRP A 23 1.64 -13.38 10.12
N VAL A 24 1.07 -12.96 11.26
CA VAL A 24 -0.36 -13.09 11.48
C VAL A 24 -1.08 -12.14 10.53
N ASP A 25 -2.04 -12.71 9.80
CA ASP A 25 -2.76 -12.01 8.75
C ASP A 25 -3.93 -11.21 9.33
N VAL A 26 -3.58 -10.15 10.04
CA VAL A 26 -4.53 -9.21 10.64
C VAL A 26 -4.97 -8.14 9.64
N ASP A 27 -6.19 -7.64 9.84
CA ASP A 27 -6.76 -6.63 8.98
C ASP A 27 -6.31 -5.20 9.35
N LEU A 28 -6.62 -4.24 8.48
CA LEU A 28 -6.48 -2.81 8.77
C LEU A 28 -7.50 -2.37 9.85
N SER A 29 -7.13 -1.33 10.60
CA SER A 29 -8.12 -0.54 11.34
C SER A 29 -8.80 0.46 10.41
N GLU A 30 -9.94 1.01 10.83
CA GLU A 30 -10.62 2.10 10.10
C GLU A 30 -9.64 3.26 9.82
N LYS A 31 -8.85 3.64 10.83
CA LYS A 31 -7.74 4.59 10.67
C LYS A 31 -6.70 4.15 9.64
N GLY A 32 -6.37 2.86 9.57
CA GLY A 32 -5.45 2.32 8.57
C GLY A 32 -5.98 2.40 7.14
N GLU A 33 -7.30 2.30 6.96
CA GLU A 33 -7.96 2.52 5.66
C GLU A 33 -7.92 4.01 5.27
N GLU A 34 -8.17 4.92 6.21
CA GLU A 34 -8.02 6.37 5.99
C GLU A 34 -6.57 6.77 5.64
N GLU A 35 -5.58 6.17 6.31
CA GLU A 35 -4.16 6.37 6.03
C GLU A 35 -3.81 5.91 4.61
N ALA A 36 -4.37 4.78 4.17
CA ALA A 36 -4.19 4.27 2.81
C ALA A 36 -4.80 5.20 1.76
N ALA A 37 -6.01 5.72 2.02
CA ALA A 37 -6.66 6.66 1.12
C ALA A 37 -5.85 7.97 1.00
N ARG A 38 -5.40 8.50 2.13
CA ARG A 38 -4.53 9.69 2.17
C ARG A 38 -3.23 9.48 1.39
N ALA A 39 -2.66 8.28 1.41
CA ALA A 39 -1.48 7.97 0.61
C ALA A 39 -1.76 8.10 -0.89
N GLY A 40 -2.88 7.57 -1.39
CA GLY A 40 -3.30 7.74 -2.78
C GLY A 40 -3.49 9.22 -3.16
N GLN A 41 -4.10 10.00 -2.28
CA GLN A 41 -4.28 11.44 -2.46
C GLN A 41 -2.95 12.20 -2.54
N LEU A 42 -1.98 11.86 -1.69
CA LEU A 42 -0.63 12.46 -1.73
C LEU A 42 0.11 12.11 -3.02
N ILE A 43 0.03 10.85 -3.46
CA ILE A 43 0.65 10.40 -4.71
C ILE A 43 0.07 11.21 -5.89
N ARG A 44 -1.26 11.40 -5.93
CA ARG A 44 -1.92 12.26 -6.93
C ARG A 44 -1.44 13.71 -6.84
N ALA A 45 -1.40 14.29 -5.63
CA ALA A 45 -1.01 15.68 -5.42
C ALA A 45 0.45 15.96 -5.83
N HIS A 46 1.31 14.95 -5.77
CA HIS A 46 2.71 15.03 -6.21
C HIS A 46 2.93 14.64 -7.68
N ASP A 47 1.86 14.41 -8.45
CA ASP A 47 1.94 14.04 -9.86
C ASP A 47 2.84 12.80 -10.07
N LEU A 48 2.69 11.82 -9.18
CA LEU A 48 3.39 10.55 -9.24
C LEU A 48 2.50 9.51 -9.93
N THR A 49 3.03 8.89 -10.99
CA THR A 49 2.31 7.93 -11.81
C THR A 49 2.96 6.55 -11.69
N PRO A 50 2.49 5.68 -10.77
CA PRO A 50 2.94 4.31 -10.73
C PRO A 50 2.46 3.54 -11.97
N ASP A 51 3.33 2.65 -12.47
CA ASP A 51 3.06 1.78 -13.62
C ASP A 51 3.13 0.30 -13.25
N LEU A 52 3.83 -0.02 -12.15
CA LEU A 52 3.96 -1.36 -11.60
C LEU A 52 3.93 -1.32 -10.08
N CYS A 53 3.19 -2.23 -9.47
CA CYS A 53 3.06 -2.33 -8.04
C CYS A 53 3.57 -3.68 -7.52
N PHE A 54 4.11 -3.66 -6.30
CA PHE A 54 4.54 -4.82 -5.56
C PHE A 54 3.92 -4.80 -4.18
N THR A 55 3.56 -5.96 -3.64
CA THR A 55 3.09 -6.05 -2.25
C THR A 55 3.46 -7.38 -1.62
N SER A 56 3.25 -7.48 -0.31
CA SER A 56 3.39 -8.73 0.41
C SER A 56 2.18 -9.65 0.19
N LEU A 57 2.24 -10.86 0.73
CA LEU A 57 1.08 -11.76 0.81
C LEU A 57 0.13 -11.43 1.97
N LEU A 58 0.38 -10.36 2.74
CA LEU A 58 -0.39 -10.02 3.93
C LEU A 58 -1.57 -9.10 3.56
N LYS A 59 -2.77 -9.41 4.05
CA LYS A 59 -4.01 -8.70 3.70
C LYS A 59 -3.91 -7.20 3.96
N ARG A 60 -3.27 -6.80 5.06
CA ARG A 60 -3.06 -5.38 5.41
C ARG A 60 -2.28 -4.61 4.35
N ALA A 61 -1.22 -5.19 3.79
CA ALA A 61 -0.42 -4.53 2.75
C ALA A 61 -1.16 -4.52 1.41
N ILE A 62 -1.87 -5.60 1.09
CA ILE A 62 -2.70 -5.69 -0.12
C ILE A 62 -3.83 -4.64 -0.07
N LYS A 63 -4.55 -4.54 1.04
CA LYS A 63 -5.63 -3.56 1.21
C LYS A 63 -5.12 -2.13 1.15
N THR A 64 -4.02 -1.81 1.83
CA THR A 64 -3.43 -0.46 1.74
C THR A 64 -3.09 -0.09 0.30
N LEU A 65 -2.45 -1.00 -0.46
CA LEU A 65 -2.15 -0.77 -1.87
C LEU A 65 -3.43 -0.55 -2.68
N ASN A 66 -4.42 -1.43 -2.53
CA ASN A 66 -5.67 -1.35 -3.30
C ASN A 66 -6.42 -0.05 -3.03
N ILE A 67 -6.54 0.38 -1.76
CA ILE A 67 -7.19 1.65 -1.41
C ILE A 67 -6.43 2.83 -2.02
N ALA A 68 -5.10 2.83 -1.96
CA ALA A 68 -4.31 3.89 -2.59
C ALA A 68 -4.49 3.91 -4.12
N LEU A 69 -4.58 2.75 -4.77
CA LEU A 69 -4.83 2.63 -6.21
C LEU A 69 -6.27 3.02 -6.59
N GLU A 70 -7.25 2.74 -5.74
CA GLU A 70 -8.64 3.20 -5.90
C GLU A 70 -8.69 4.73 -5.89
N GLU A 71 -8.05 5.37 -4.90
CA GLU A 71 -7.95 6.82 -4.83
C GLU A 71 -7.24 7.43 -6.03
N LEU A 72 -6.29 6.71 -6.63
CA LEU A 72 -5.60 7.11 -7.85
C LEU A 72 -6.42 6.86 -9.12
N ASP A 73 -7.53 6.13 -9.03
CA ASP A 73 -8.29 5.56 -10.14
C ASP A 73 -7.36 4.75 -11.07
N ARG A 74 -6.65 3.76 -10.50
CA ARG A 74 -5.62 2.94 -11.17
C ARG A 74 -5.59 1.49 -10.71
N LEU A 75 -6.73 0.91 -10.34
CA LEU A 75 -6.83 -0.49 -9.88
C LEU A 75 -6.36 -1.54 -10.89
N TRP A 76 -6.33 -1.19 -12.18
CA TRP A 76 -5.92 -2.11 -13.26
C TRP A 76 -4.41 -2.31 -13.37
N LEU A 77 -3.60 -1.56 -12.61
CA LEU A 77 -2.16 -1.69 -12.69
C LEU A 77 -1.70 -3.10 -12.31
N PRO A 78 -0.65 -3.63 -12.97
CA PRO A 78 -0.09 -4.93 -12.60
C PRO A 78 0.44 -4.89 -11.16
N VAL A 79 0.08 -5.92 -10.39
CA VAL A 79 0.51 -6.09 -9.00
C VAL A 79 1.21 -7.42 -8.81
N GLU A 80 2.51 -7.37 -8.50
CA GLU A 80 3.31 -8.54 -8.15
C GLU A 80 3.30 -8.77 -6.63
N LYS A 81 3.01 -10.01 -6.21
CA LYS A 81 2.93 -10.37 -4.79
C LYS A 81 4.08 -11.29 -4.41
N SER A 82 4.76 -11.00 -3.30
CA SER A 82 5.90 -11.81 -2.85
C SER A 82 5.89 -12.03 -1.34
N TRP A 83 6.26 -13.24 -0.92
CA TRP A 83 6.43 -13.59 0.51
C TRP A 83 7.63 -12.90 1.16
N ARG A 84 8.61 -12.44 0.36
CA ARG A 84 9.84 -11.80 0.85
C ARG A 84 9.63 -10.37 1.32
N SER A 85 8.57 -9.72 0.85
CA SER A 85 8.25 -8.33 1.19
C SER A 85 7.37 -8.28 2.41
N MET A 86 7.69 -7.42 3.39
CA MET A 86 6.85 -7.18 4.57
C MET A 86 5.87 -6.00 4.36
N ASN A 87 6.05 -5.21 3.30
CA ASN A 87 5.34 -3.95 3.02
C ASN A 87 4.88 -3.86 1.56
N ALA A 88 4.09 -2.82 1.23
CA ALA A 88 3.73 -2.49 -0.15
C ALA A 88 4.79 -1.56 -0.79
N ILE A 89 5.03 -1.71 -2.09
CA ILE A 89 6.01 -0.92 -2.85
C ILE A 89 5.37 -0.57 -4.20
N MET A 90 5.32 0.71 -4.55
CA MET A 90 4.85 1.18 -5.86
C MET A 90 6.05 1.71 -6.65
N VAL A 91 6.17 1.31 -7.91
CA VAL A 91 7.24 1.74 -8.80
C VAL A 91 6.62 2.54 -9.95
N GLY A 92 7.07 3.77 -10.13
CA GLY A 92 6.62 4.65 -11.21
C GLY A 92 7.76 5.06 -12.13
N CYS A 93 7.49 5.10 -13.42
CA CYS A 93 8.31 5.81 -14.38
C CYS A 93 7.55 7.07 -14.81
N LYS A 94 8.11 8.25 -14.59
CA LYS A 94 7.65 9.40 -15.38
C LYS A 94 8.10 9.19 -16.83
N GLY A 95 7.13 8.94 -17.71
CA GLY A 95 7.29 9.00 -19.17
C GLY A 95 7.45 10.44 -19.66
#